data_AF-A0A1X6YV83-F1
#
_entry.id   AF-A0A1X6YV83-F1
#
_cell.length_a   1.000
_cell.length_b   1.000
_cell.length_c   1.000
_cell.angle_alpha   90.00
_cell.angle_beta   90.00
_cell.angle_gamma   90.00
#
_symmetry.space_group_name_H-M   'P 1'
#
loop_
_entity.id
_entity.type
_entity.pdbx_description
1 polymer ?
#
loop_
_entity_poly.entity_id
_entity_poly.type
_entity_poly.pdbx_seq_one_letter_code
_entity_poly.pdbx_strand_id
1 'polypeptide(L)'
;MGVIIEPSEDAAIDFARLTASDGQGETYFKKQREFLDSEKNRIRRESSRELFEAAQKAGTVAKAYESDIWRNLKTPMPAELYPDRLLLGKGLRLFDYDGACASGPFVSSRFRDVVEEFDPDMHDFCPVAVEGHDGEELGTHYFCRFLQPLNTIRVERSKNVKQVMEGGSRGDLSALRVNDLSEFSVYADRIEGRGAWRDMRAPYFDFVSNALWQRMQEAGLSVGTYVHFDEY
;
A
#
# COMPACT_ATOMS: atom_id res chain seq x y z
N MET A 1 -5.56 14.58 9.49
CA MET A 1 -5.49 13.50 10.49
C MET A 1 -6.20 12.28 9.92
N GLY A 2 -5.76 11.06 10.24
CA GLY A 2 -6.13 9.87 9.47
C GLY A 2 -6.14 8.58 10.27
N VAL A 3 -6.35 7.48 9.55
CA VAL A 3 -6.39 6.12 10.06
C VAL A 3 -5.42 5.27 9.25
N ILE A 4 -4.68 4.40 9.92
CA ILE A 4 -3.94 3.33 9.27
C ILE A 4 -4.83 2.11 9.27
N ILE A 5 -4.99 1.50 8.10
CA ILE A 5 -5.62 0.19 8.00
C ILE A 5 -4.50 -0.83 8.01
N GLU A 6 -4.42 -1.59 9.09
CA GLU A 6 -3.38 -2.60 9.25
C GLU A 6 -3.83 -3.90 8.56
N PRO A 7 -2.90 -4.63 7.92
CA PRO A 7 -3.14 -6.05 7.68
C PRO A 7 -3.41 -6.72 9.04
N SER A 8 -4.35 -7.67 9.08
CA SER A 8 -4.71 -8.33 10.35
C SER A 8 -3.48 -8.97 11.01
N GLU A 9 -3.42 -9.09 12.34
CA GLU A 9 -2.30 -9.79 13.02
C GLU A 9 -2.16 -11.26 12.55
N ASP A 10 -3.22 -11.81 11.94
CA ASP A 10 -3.25 -13.12 11.29
C ASP A 10 -2.75 -13.07 9.82
N ALA A 11 -2.09 -12.01 9.35
CA ALA A 11 -1.67 -11.86 7.95
C ALA A 11 -0.75 -12.98 7.41
N ALA A 12 -0.04 -13.70 8.29
CA ALA A 12 0.73 -14.89 7.91
C ALA A 12 -0.18 -16.13 7.69
N ILE A 13 -1.37 -16.13 8.27
CA ILE A 13 -2.45 -17.11 8.07
C ILE A 13 -3.38 -16.68 6.94
N ASP A 14 -3.49 -15.39 6.59
CA ASP A 14 -4.51 -14.88 5.65
C ASP A 14 -4.28 -15.21 4.15
N PHE A 15 -3.08 -15.64 3.74
CA PHE A 15 -2.94 -16.38 2.46
C PHE A 15 -3.78 -17.67 2.43
N ALA A 16 -4.30 -18.13 3.57
CA ALA A 16 -5.21 -19.26 3.66
C ALA A 16 -6.69 -18.88 3.42
N ARG A 17 -7.06 -17.60 3.32
CA ARG A 17 -8.46 -17.21 3.07
C ARG A 17 -8.85 -17.33 1.62
N LEU A 18 -8.01 -16.83 0.72
CA LEU A 18 -8.27 -16.79 -0.71
C LEU A 18 -7.15 -17.53 -1.44
N THR A 19 -7.53 -18.48 -2.29
CA THR A 19 -6.59 -19.25 -3.11
C THR A 19 -6.92 -19.06 -4.58
N ALA A 20 -5.90 -18.96 -5.44
CA ALA A 20 -6.12 -18.95 -6.88
C ALA A 20 -6.79 -20.27 -7.29
N SER A 21 -7.91 -20.20 -8.02
CA SER A 21 -8.69 -21.39 -8.36
C SER A 21 -7.95 -22.37 -9.27
N ASP A 22 -6.92 -21.89 -9.98
CA ASP A 22 -6.03 -22.68 -10.83
C ASP A 22 -4.85 -23.32 -10.07
N GLY A 23 -4.76 -23.10 -8.75
CA GLY A 23 -3.67 -23.57 -7.90
C GLY A 23 -2.34 -22.85 -8.12
N GLN A 24 -2.29 -21.75 -8.88
CA GLN A 24 -1.07 -21.02 -9.23
C GLN A 24 -0.81 -19.80 -8.33
N GLY A 25 -1.41 -19.74 -7.14
CA GLY A 25 -1.32 -18.58 -6.23
C GLY A 25 0.12 -18.14 -5.93
N GLU A 26 1.01 -19.09 -5.64
CA GLU A 26 2.44 -18.81 -5.39
C GLU A 26 3.15 -18.27 -6.65
N THR A 27 2.78 -18.76 -7.83
CA THR A 27 3.31 -18.28 -9.11
C THR A 27 2.91 -16.83 -9.38
N TYR A 28 1.63 -16.48 -9.21
CA TYR A 28 1.17 -15.09 -9.34
C TYR A 28 1.90 -14.17 -8.36
N PHE A 29 1.96 -14.58 -7.09
CA PHE A 29 2.66 -13.84 -6.05
C PHE A 29 4.12 -13.55 -6.40
N LYS A 30 4.85 -14.57 -6.85
CA LYS A 30 6.25 -14.43 -7.24
C LYS A 30 6.41 -13.43 -8.39
N LYS A 31 5.59 -13.56 -9.44
CA LYS A 31 5.64 -12.64 -10.60
C LYS A 31 5.28 -11.20 -10.21
N GLN A 32 4.24 -11.02 -9.39
CA GLN A 32 3.86 -9.70 -8.87
C GLN A 32 5.02 -9.06 -8.09
N ARG A 33 5.68 -9.83 -7.20
CA ARG A 33 6.84 -9.35 -6.44
C ARG A 33 8.00 -8.98 -7.36
N GLU A 34 8.35 -9.84 -8.31
CA GLU A 34 9.43 -9.59 -9.27
C GLU A 34 9.17 -8.32 -10.09
N PHE A 35 7.93 -8.11 -10.55
CA PHE A 35 7.54 -6.90 -11.25
C PHE A 35 7.68 -5.66 -10.36
N LEU A 36 7.14 -5.69 -9.14
CA LEU A 36 7.21 -4.58 -8.20
C LEU A 36 8.64 -4.22 -7.83
N ASP A 37 9.49 -5.21 -7.60
CA ASP A 37 10.90 -5.01 -7.26
C ASP A 37 11.68 -4.46 -8.46
N SER A 38 11.38 -4.91 -9.68
CA SER A 38 11.92 -4.31 -10.91
C SER A 38 11.54 -2.83 -11.04
N GLU A 39 10.26 -2.49 -10.87
CA GLU A 39 9.79 -1.11 -10.96
C GLU A 39 10.37 -0.23 -9.86
N LYS A 40 10.44 -0.71 -8.62
CA LYS A 40 11.14 -0.02 -7.54
C LYS A 40 12.60 0.24 -7.92
N ASN A 41 13.34 -0.78 -8.36
CA ASN A 41 14.74 -0.62 -8.74
C ASN A 41 14.94 0.35 -9.91
N ARG A 42 14.02 0.37 -10.88
CA ARG A 42 14.01 1.35 -11.97
C ARG A 42 13.82 2.78 -11.43
N ILE A 43 12.73 3.03 -10.71
CA ILE A 43 12.38 4.35 -10.15
C ILE A 43 13.46 4.85 -9.20
N ARG A 44 14.03 3.98 -8.37
CA ARG A 44 15.12 4.32 -7.46
C ARG A 44 16.34 4.84 -8.22
N ARG A 45 16.75 4.15 -9.29
CA ARG A 45 17.91 4.55 -10.11
C ARG A 45 17.67 5.89 -10.78
N GLU A 46 16.50 6.06 -11.40
CA GLU A 46 16.10 7.31 -12.08
C GLU A 46 16.06 8.49 -11.10
N SER A 47 15.34 8.34 -9.99
CA SER A 47 15.16 9.41 -9.00
C SER A 47 16.45 9.74 -8.25
N SER A 48 17.30 8.74 -7.99
CA SER A 48 18.62 8.99 -7.39
C SER A 48 19.48 9.81 -8.34
N ARG A 49 19.51 9.46 -9.64
CA ARG A 49 20.26 10.22 -10.64
C ARG A 49 19.79 11.68 -10.69
N GLU A 50 18.47 11.91 -10.79
CA GLU A 50 17.88 13.26 -10.77
C GLU A 50 18.30 14.06 -9.53
N LEU A 51 18.23 13.43 -8.35
CA LEU A 51 18.61 14.05 -7.10
C LEU A 51 20.10 14.43 -7.05
N PHE A 52 20.99 13.54 -7.49
CA PHE A 52 22.43 13.81 -7.50
C PHE A 52 22.79 14.91 -8.50
N GLU A 53 22.20 14.89 -9.70
CA GLU A 53 22.40 15.92 -10.71
C GLU A 53 21.93 17.30 -10.20
N ALA A 54 20.76 17.36 -9.54
CA ALA A 54 20.25 18.59 -8.95
C ALA A 54 21.16 19.11 -7.82
N ALA A 55 21.61 18.23 -6.93
CA ALA A 55 22.49 18.59 -5.82
C ALA A 55 23.85 19.11 -6.33
N GLN A 56 24.43 18.44 -7.33
CA GLN A 56 25.68 18.85 -7.97
C GLN A 56 25.54 20.24 -8.60
N LYS A 57 24.46 20.48 -9.35
CA LYS A 57 24.18 21.78 -9.98
C LYS A 57 24.02 22.90 -8.94
N ALA A 58 23.44 22.59 -7.79
CA ALA A 58 23.24 23.54 -6.69
C ALA A 58 24.49 23.71 -5.79
N GLY A 59 25.55 22.92 -5.97
CA GLY A 59 26.70 22.92 -5.06
C GLY A 59 26.36 22.42 -3.64
N THR A 60 25.38 21.52 -3.54
CA THR A 60 24.86 20.97 -2.27
C THR A 60 25.06 19.46 -2.18
N VAL A 61 24.79 18.88 -1.01
CA VAL A 61 24.78 17.43 -0.82
C VAL A 61 23.38 16.88 -1.09
N ALA A 62 23.28 15.82 -1.88
CA ALA A 62 22.03 15.11 -2.12
C ALA A 62 21.49 14.49 -0.82
N LYS A 63 20.25 14.80 -0.46
CA LYS A 63 19.57 14.30 0.73
C LYS A 63 18.33 13.49 0.33
N ALA A 64 18.48 12.19 0.09
CA ALA A 64 17.34 11.40 -0.38
C ALA A 64 16.23 11.23 0.68
N TYR A 65 16.55 11.38 1.96
CA TYR A 65 15.56 11.36 3.05
C TYR A 65 14.62 12.57 3.03
N GLU A 66 14.99 13.67 2.36
CA GLU A 66 14.14 14.86 2.16
C GLU A 66 13.41 14.82 0.81
N SER A 67 13.65 13.80 -0.02
CA SER A 67 13.17 13.70 -1.40
C SER A 67 12.17 12.56 -1.59
N ASP A 68 11.24 12.77 -2.52
CA ASP A 68 10.22 11.80 -2.88
C ASP A 68 10.76 10.85 -3.96
N ILE A 69 11.79 10.08 -3.61
CA ILE A 69 12.48 9.18 -4.55
C ILE A 69 11.59 8.07 -5.11
N TRP A 70 10.39 7.88 -4.54
CA TRP A 70 9.39 6.92 -5.00
C TRP A 70 8.17 7.57 -5.66
N ARG A 71 8.14 8.91 -5.83
CA ARG A 71 6.98 9.65 -6.37
C ARG A 71 6.45 9.12 -7.71
N ASN A 72 7.32 8.46 -8.47
CA ASN A 72 7.04 7.93 -9.80
C ASN A 72 6.69 6.43 -9.79
N LEU A 73 6.59 5.79 -8.62
CA LEU A 73 6.11 4.41 -8.50
C LEU A 73 4.58 4.36 -8.65
N LYS A 74 4.10 4.79 -9.82
CA LYS A 74 2.69 4.84 -10.21
C LYS A 74 2.33 3.79 -11.26
N THR A 75 3.27 2.90 -11.59
CA THR A 75 3.06 1.89 -12.63
C THR A 75 1.97 0.91 -12.18
N PRO A 76 0.84 0.84 -12.91
CA PRO A 76 -0.18 -0.18 -12.68
C PRO A 76 0.42 -1.57 -12.80
N MET A 77 -0.19 -2.54 -12.13
CA MET A 77 0.25 -3.93 -12.32
C MET A 77 -0.38 -4.47 -13.61
N PRO A 78 0.37 -5.16 -14.48
CA PRO A 78 -0.23 -5.85 -15.61
C PRO A 78 -1.28 -6.87 -15.14
N ALA A 79 -2.45 -6.88 -15.79
CA ALA A 79 -3.59 -7.70 -15.39
C ALA A 79 -3.27 -9.20 -15.39
N GLU A 80 -2.41 -9.65 -16.31
CA GLU A 80 -1.95 -11.04 -16.41
C GLU A 80 -1.12 -11.53 -15.21
N LEU A 81 -0.75 -10.62 -14.31
CA LEU A 81 -0.07 -10.97 -13.07
C LEU A 81 -1.06 -11.28 -11.93
N TYR A 82 -2.36 -11.13 -12.14
CA TYR A 82 -3.39 -11.52 -11.19
C TYR A 82 -4.09 -12.81 -11.63
N PRO A 83 -4.59 -13.61 -10.67
CA PRO A 83 -5.51 -14.69 -10.99
C PRO A 83 -6.84 -14.11 -11.47
N ASP A 84 -7.47 -14.75 -12.44
CA ASP A 84 -8.83 -14.38 -12.88
C ASP A 84 -9.88 -14.65 -11.78
N ARG A 85 -9.58 -15.59 -10.88
CA ARG A 85 -10.52 -16.10 -9.89
C ARG A 85 -9.86 -16.57 -8.61
N LEU A 86 -10.51 -16.30 -7.49
CA LEU A 86 -10.13 -16.73 -6.15
C LEU A 86 -11.23 -17.58 -5.50
N LEU A 87 -10.83 -18.55 -4.69
CA LEU A 87 -11.70 -19.38 -3.86
C LEU A 87 -11.57 -18.97 -2.40
N LEU A 88 -12.70 -18.63 -1.77
CA LEU A 88 -12.81 -18.37 -0.34
C LEU A 88 -12.83 -19.69 0.43
N GLY A 89 -11.92 -19.82 1.38
CA GLY A 89 -11.82 -20.99 2.26
C GLY A 89 -13.10 -21.21 3.07
N LYS A 90 -13.37 -22.48 3.36
CA LYS A 90 -14.59 -22.90 4.08
C LYS A 90 -14.72 -22.21 5.44
N GLY A 91 -15.89 -21.61 5.68
CA GLY A 91 -16.21 -20.97 6.96
C GLY A 91 -15.57 -19.59 7.18
N LEU A 92 -14.86 -19.08 6.16
CA LEU A 92 -14.23 -17.78 6.22
C LEU A 92 -15.20 -16.70 5.72
N ARG A 93 -14.99 -15.48 6.21
CA ARG A 93 -15.76 -14.30 5.83
C ARG A 93 -14.95 -13.44 4.88
N LEU A 94 -15.62 -12.94 3.85
CA LEU A 94 -15.09 -11.91 2.97
C LEU A 94 -15.35 -10.52 3.56
N PHE A 95 -14.30 -9.71 3.67
CA PHE A 95 -14.35 -8.34 4.19
C PHE A 95 -14.36 -7.32 3.03
N ASP A 96 -14.84 -6.10 3.30
CA ASP A 96 -14.76 -5.02 2.30
C ASP A 96 -13.32 -4.55 2.09
N TYR A 97 -12.46 -4.74 3.09
CA TYR A 97 -11.02 -4.52 3.02
C TYR A 97 -10.27 -5.65 3.72
N ASP A 98 -9.33 -6.27 3.01
CA ASP A 98 -8.39 -7.25 3.53
C ASP A 98 -6.95 -6.83 3.16
N GLY A 99 -6.16 -6.46 4.16
CA GLY A 99 -4.79 -5.96 3.95
C GLY A 99 -3.74 -7.03 3.66
N ALA A 100 -4.09 -8.32 3.78
CA ALA A 100 -3.12 -9.41 3.79
C ALA A 100 -2.82 -9.99 2.39
N CYS A 101 -2.36 -9.16 1.45
CA CYS A 101 -1.78 -9.66 0.21
C CYS A 101 -0.53 -8.88 -0.19
N ALA A 102 0.52 -9.59 -0.64
CA ALA A 102 1.81 -8.95 -0.92
C ALA A 102 1.81 -8.00 -2.13
N SER A 103 0.78 -8.04 -2.97
CA SER A 103 0.59 -7.11 -4.08
C SER A 103 -0.27 -5.90 -3.74
N GLY A 104 -0.78 -5.80 -2.51
CA GLY A 104 -1.68 -4.74 -2.05
C GLY A 104 -2.95 -5.30 -1.42
N PRO A 105 -3.80 -4.45 -0.82
CA PRO A 105 -5.04 -4.91 -0.20
C PRO A 105 -6.02 -5.49 -1.23
N PHE A 106 -6.83 -6.42 -0.76
CA PHE A 106 -7.96 -7.00 -1.48
C PHE A 106 -9.25 -6.35 -1.00
N VAL A 107 -10.05 -5.78 -1.91
CA VAL A 107 -11.16 -4.89 -1.55
C VAL A 107 -12.44 -5.21 -2.31
N SER A 108 -13.59 -4.92 -1.70
CA SER A 108 -14.89 -5.07 -2.35
C SER A 108 -15.18 -3.95 -3.35
N SER A 109 -16.17 -4.15 -4.21
CA SER A 109 -16.68 -3.09 -5.10
C SER A 109 -17.12 -1.85 -4.32
N ARG A 110 -17.78 -2.03 -3.16
CA ARG A 110 -18.24 -0.93 -2.31
C ARG A 110 -17.08 -0.12 -1.73
N PHE A 111 -15.99 -0.78 -1.33
CA PHE A 111 -14.80 -0.09 -0.87
C PHE A 111 -14.16 0.73 -2.00
N ARG A 112 -13.99 0.12 -3.18
CA ARG A 112 -13.49 0.81 -4.37
C ARG A 112 -14.30 2.08 -4.65
N ASP A 113 -15.63 1.96 -4.72
CA ASP A 113 -16.51 3.09 -5.02
C ASP A 113 -16.32 4.24 -4.02
N VAL A 114 -16.22 3.92 -2.72
CA VAL A 114 -15.97 4.90 -1.66
C VAL A 114 -14.59 5.56 -1.80
N VAL A 115 -13.55 4.82 -2.20
CA VAL A 115 -12.23 5.42 -2.45
C VAL A 115 -12.24 6.32 -3.68
N GLU A 116 -12.91 5.91 -4.76
CA GLU A 116 -13.03 6.67 -6.01
C GLU A 116 -13.82 7.97 -5.84
N GLU A 117 -14.70 8.08 -4.85
CA GLU A 117 -15.34 9.35 -4.46
C GLU A 117 -14.31 10.42 -4.01
N PHE A 118 -13.18 9.99 -3.43
CA PHE A 118 -12.14 10.88 -2.89
C PHE A 118 -10.94 11.04 -3.82
N ASP A 119 -10.52 9.94 -4.45
CA ASP A 119 -9.32 9.88 -5.28
C ASP A 119 -9.63 9.29 -6.67
N PRO A 120 -10.42 9.99 -7.51
CA PRO A 120 -10.88 9.46 -8.79
C PRO A 120 -9.71 9.16 -9.74
N ASP A 121 -9.68 7.94 -10.28
CA ASP A 121 -8.67 7.45 -11.23
C ASP A 121 -7.22 7.50 -10.71
N MET A 122 -7.04 7.62 -9.38
CA MET A 122 -5.70 7.76 -8.79
C MET A 122 -5.07 6.43 -8.37
N HIS A 123 -5.88 5.39 -8.22
CA HIS A 123 -5.45 4.07 -7.71
C HIS A 123 -5.76 2.98 -8.73
N ASP A 124 -5.02 1.88 -8.65
CA ASP A 124 -5.21 0.75 -9.55
C ASP A 124 -6.09 -0.30 -8.88
N PHE A 125 -7.17 -0.69 -9.54
CA PHE A 125 -8.12 -1.69 -9.06
C PHE A 125 -8.24 -2.79 -10.11
N CYS A 126 -7.50 -3.89 -9.92
CA CYS A 126 -7.58 -5.03 -10.83
C CYS A 126 -8.72 -5.97 -10.39
N PRO A 127 -9.79 -6.14 -11.20
CA PRO A 127 -10.92 -6.97 -10.83
C PRO A 127 -10.54 -8.46 -10.80
N VAL A 128 -11.22 -9.21 -9.94
CA VAL A 128 -11.09 -10.65 -9.81
C VAL A 128 -12.40 -11.24 -9.29
N ALA A 129 -12.80 -12.38 -9.87
CA ALA A 129 -14.00 -13.09 -9.44
C ALA A 129 -13.71 -13.85 -8.13
N VAL A 130 -14.65 -13.86 -7.19
CA VAL A 130 -14.54 -14.62 -5.95
C VAL A 130 -15.65 -15.66 -5.90
N GLU A 131 -15.26 -16.89 -5.58
CA GLU A 131 -16.20 -17.99 -5.35
C GLU A 131 -16.06 -18.51 -3.93
N GLY A 132 -17.16 -18.96 -3.34
CA GLY A 132 -17.17 -19.71 -2.10
C GLY A 132 -16.61 -21.11 -2.31
N HIS A 133 -16.25 -21.77 -1.20
CA HIS A 133 -15.72 -23.14 -1.25
C HIS A 133 -16.66 -24.16 -1.91
N ASP A 134 -17.97 -23.87 -1.94
CA ASP A 134 -19.00 -24.71 -2.56
C ASP A 134 -19.24 -24.36 -4.05
N GLY A 135 -18.45 -23.45 -4.62
CA GLY A 135 -18.61 -22.96 -6.00
C GLY A 135 -19.67 -21.87 -6.18
N GLU A 136 -20.24 -21.34 -5.09
CA GLU A 136 -21.14 -20.18 -5.13
C GLU A 136 -20.37 -18.94 -5.59
N GLU A 137 -20.90 -18.19 -6.56
CA GLU A 137 -20.31 -16.91 -6.96
C GLU A 137 -20.60 -15.84 -5.88
N LEU A 138 -19.54 -15.32 -5.26
CA LEU A 138 -19.61 -14.28 -4.23
C LEU A 138 -19.47 -12.87 -4.82
N GLY A 139 -19.18 -12.77 -6.12
CA GLY A 139 -19.09 -11.53 -6.89
C GLY A 139 -17.66 -11.06 -7.16
N THR A 140 -17.54 -9.81 -7.63
CA THR A 140 -16.26 -9.20 -8.01
C THR A 140 -15.63 -8.42 -6.87
N HIS A 141 -14.35 -8.69 -6.63
CA HIS A 141 -13.47 -7.94 -5.75
C HIS A 141 -12.27 -7.43 -6.55
N TYR A 142 -11.39 -6.66 -5.90
CA TYR A 142 -10.27 -6.02 -6.57
C TYR A 142 -8.99 -6.20 -5.76
N PHE A 143 -7.91 -6.51 -6.46
CA PHE A 143 -6.59 -6.17 -5.94
C PHE A 143 -6.40 -4.67 -6.10
N CYS A 144 -6.22 -3.98 -4.97
CA CYS A 144 -6.06 -2.55 -4.91
C CYS A 144 -4.58 -2.19 -4.74
N ARG A 145 -4.09 -1.25 -5.54
CA ARG A 145 -2.80 -0.61 -5.33
C ARG A 145 -3.01 0.89 -5.21
N PHE A 146 -2.69 1.42 -4.04
CA PHE A 146 -2.60 2.86 -3.85
C PHE A 146 -1.37 3.41 -4.58
N LEU A 147 -1.58 4.07 -5.72
CA LEU A 147 -0.50 4.58 -6.60
C LEU A 147 -0.03 5.98 -6.20
N GLN A 148 -0.35 6.42 -4.98
CA GLN A 148 0.12 7.67 -4.39
C GLN A 148 1.16 7.39 -3.29
N PRO A 149 2.43 7.11 -3.65
CA PRO A 149 3.50 7.06 -2.67
C PRO A 149 3.81 8.48 -2.21
N LEU A 150 3.55 8.76 -0.93
CA LEU A 150 3.74 10.09 -0.33
C LEU A 150 4.80 10.07 0.76
N ASN A 151 5.46 11.21 0.92
CA ASN A 151 6.44 11.47 1.97
C ASN A 151 5.77 12.20 3.13
N THR A 152 4.90 11.52 3.86
CA THR A 152 4.01 12.16 4.84
C THR A 152 4.60 12.14 6.24
N ILE A 153 5.37 11.12 6.62
CA ILE A 153 5.94 11.00 7.96
C ILE A 153 7.03 12.05 8.25
N ARG A 154 6.86 12.78 9.37
CA ARG A 154 7.81 13.77 9.93
C ARG A 154 8.90 13.07 10.72
N VAL A 155 10.05 12.83 10.10
CA VAL A 155 11.17 12.11 10.71
C VAL A 155 11.65 12.79 12.00
N GLU A 156 11.72 14.11 12.00
CA GLU A 156 12.26 14.93 13.09
C GLU A 156 11.39 14.97 14.34
N ARG A 157 10.11 14.59 14.24
CA ARG A 157 9.17 14.52 15.37
C ARG A 157 8.78 13.10 15.76
N SER A 158 8.96 12.15 14.85
CA SER A 158 8.59 10.75 15.07
C SER A 158 9.69 10.02 15.82
N LYS A 159 9.37 9.40 16.95
CA LYS A 159 10.36 8.71 17.80
C LYS A 159 10.74 7.33 17.27
N ASN A 160 9.85 6.71 16.51
CA ASN A 160 9.99 5.32 16.04
C ASN A 160 10.51 5.19 14.59
N VAL A 161 11.01 6.27 14.00
CA VAL A 161 11.64 6.24 12.69
C VAL A 161 13.09 5.77 12.84
N LYS A 162 13.39 4.57 12.32
CA LYS A 162 14.73 3.95 12.40
C LYS A 162 15.32 3.79 11.01
N GLN A 163 16.64 3.92 10.92
CA GLN A 163 17.34 3.51 9.71
C GLN A 163 17.33 1.98 9.62
N VAL A 164 16.81 1.43 8.54
CA VAL A 164 16.78 0.01 8.23
C VAL A 164 17.85 -0.27 7.18
N MET A 165 18.79 -1.18 7.46
CA MET A 165 19.68 -1.66 6.40
C MET A 165 18.93 -2.72 5.57
N GLU A 166 18.41 -2.35 4.40
CA GLU A 166 18.03 -3.35 3.40
C GLU A 166 19.26 -3.74 2.58
N GLY A 167 19.90 -4.85 2.94
CA GLY A 167 20.55 -5.82 2.03
C GLY A 167 21.55 -5.37 0.95
N GLY A 168 21.97 -4.11 0.88
CA GLY A 168 22.81 -3.58 -0.18
C GLY A 168 23.81 -2.56 0.36
N SER A 169 25.05 -2.68 -0.09
CA SER A 169 26.22 -1.93 0.34
C SER A 169 26.03 -0.40 0.46
N ARG A 170 26.50 0.15 1.59
CA ARG A 170 26.95 1.53 1.82
C ARG A 170 26.04 2.65 1.28
N GLY A 171 25.30 3.28 2.20
CA GLY A 171 24.86 4.66 2.04
C GLY A 171 23.49 4.86 1.41
N ASP A 172 22.55 3.95 1.68
CA ASP A 172 21.15 4.16 1.31
C ASP A 172 20.59 5.36 2.07
N LEU A 173 20.60 6.51 1.39
CA LEU A 173 19.91 7.75 1.74
C LEU A 173 18.38 7.56 1.90
N SER A 174 17.86 6.34 1.82
CA SER A 174 16.45 6.01 1.60
C SER A 174 15.76 5.17 2.68
N ALA A 175 16.44 4.75 3.74
CA ALA A 175 15.91 3.67 4.56
C ALA A 175 15.46 4.07 5.98
N LEU A 176 14.92 5.27 6.15
CA LEU A 176 14.17 5.56 7.38
C LEU A 176 12.81 4.87 7.27
N ARG A 177 12.53 3.91 8.15
CA ARG A 177 11.22 3.26 8.26
C ARG A 177 10.61 3.45 9.62
N VAL A 178 9.28 3.50 9.64
CA VAL A 178 8.51 3.34 10.87
C VAL A 178 8.27 1.85 11.06
N ASN A 179 8.90 1.28 12.08
CA ASN A 179 8.67 -0.12 12.46
C ASN A 179 7.53 -0.26 13.48
N ASP A 180 7.10 0.85 14.08
CA ASP A 180 6.08 0.91 15.12
C ASP A 180 5.29 2.21 14.96
N LEU A 181 3.98 2.06 14.76
CA LEU A 181 3.03 3.14 14.47
C LEU A 181 2.55 3.87 15.74
N SER A 182 3.02 3.51 16.93
CA SER A 182 2.55 4.09 18.19
C SER A 182 2.99 5.54 18.44
N GLU A 183 4.02 6.06 17.75
CA GLU A 183 4.56 7.41 17.96
C GLU A 183 5.18 8.03 16.68
N PHE A 184 4.34 8.34 15.68
CA PHE A 184 4.75 9.10 14.50
C PHE A 184 3.82 10.29 14.24
N SER A 185 4.35 11.29 13.54
CA SER A 185 3.59 12.46 13.08
C SER A 185 3.65 12.56 11.56
N VAL A 186 2.65 13.16 10.94
CA VAL A 186 2.61 13.41 9.49
C VAL A 186 2.55 14.90 9.14
N TYR A 187 3.01 15.26 7.95
CA TYR A 187 2.85 16.58 7.34
C TYR A 187 1.42 16.75 6.81
N ALA A 188 0.60 17.54 7.52
CA ALA A 188 -0.79 17.80 7.13
C ALA A 188 -0.93 18.36 5.71
N ASP A 189 -0.04 19.26 5.31
CA ASP A 189 0.04 19.87 3.98
C ASP A 189 0.34 18.85 2.86
N ARG A 190 0.96 17.71 3.19
CA ARG A 190 1.28 16.67 2.21
C ARG A 190 0.17 15.65 1.99
N ILE A 191 -0.82 15.62 2.89
CA ILE A 191 -1.99 14.72 2.81
C ILE A 191 -3.29 15.48 2.55
N GLU A 192 -3.22 16.81 2.42
CA GLU A 192 -4.38 17.63 2.13
C GLU A 192 -5.04 17.20 0.80
N GLY A 193 -6.36 17.01 0.83
CA GLY A 193 -7.14 16.59 -0.33
C GLY A 193 -6.90 15.15 -0.79
N ARG A 194 -6.29 14.28 0.04
CA ARG A 194 -6.08 12.86 -0.27
C ARG A 194 -7.07 11.97 0.50
N GLY A 195 -7.66 11.01 -0.20
CA GLY A 195 -8.48 9.96 0.41
C GLY A 195 -7.61 8.90 1.06
N ALA A 196 -6.87 8.16 0.24
CA ALA A 196 -6.00 7.05 0.61
C ALA A 196 -4.60 7.20 0.00
N TRP A 197 -3.57 6.76 0.72
CA TRP A 197 -2.19 6.78 0.22
C TRP A 197 -1.33 5.72 0.90
N ARG A 198 -0.10 5.56 0.39
CA ARG A 198 0.95 4.77 1.03
C ARG A 198 2.12 5.65 1.37
N ASP A 199 2.59 5.62 2.60
CA ASP A 199 3.79 6.38 2.96
C ASP A 199 5.05 5.62 2.53
N MET A 200 6.00 6.33 1.92
CA MET A 200 7.28 5.78 1.48
C MET A 200 8.11 5.14 2.61
N ARG A 201 7.92 5.56 3.87
CA ARG A 201 8.61 5.06 5.07
C ARG A 201 7.81 4.00 5.82
N ALA A 202 6.57 3.75 5.40
CA ALA A 202 5.69 2.74 5.97
C ALA A 202 5.05 1.91 4.84
N PRO A 203 5.84 1.24 3.99
CA PRO A 203 5.36 0.62 2.73
C PRO A 203 4.44 -0.59 2.93
N TYR A 204 4.30 -1.07 4.17
CA TYR A 204 3.44 -2.18 4.55
C TYR A 204 2.08 -1.72 5.10
N PHE A 205 1.88 -0.41 5.21
CA PHE A 205 0.69 0.19 5.80
C PHE A 205 0.00 1.05 4.77
N ASP A 206 -1.32 0.97 4.78
CA ASP A 206 -2.18 1.80 3.96
C ASP A 206 -2.86 2.84 4.84
N PHE A 207 -2.81 4.08 4.39
CA PHE A 207 -3.27 5.24 5.13
C PHE A 207 -4.53 5.79 4.48
N VAL A 208 -5.50 6.18 5.29
CA VAL A 208 -6.71 6.87 4.85
C VAL A 208 -6.91 8.16 5.65
N SER A 209 -7.50 9.17 5.03
CA SER A 209 -7.87 10.39 5.73
C SER A 209 -9.06 10.15 6.65
N ASN A 210 -9.23 10.98 7.67
CA ASN A 210 -10.40 10.90 8.55
C ASN A 210 -11.72 11.03 7.79
N ALA A 211 -11.76 11.85 6.74
CA ALA A 211 -12.96 12.03 5.93
C ALA A 211 -13.31 10.75 5.15
N LEU A 212 -12.33 10.10 4.53
CA LEU A 212 -12.52 8.80 3.89
C LEU A 212 -12.95 7.75 4.92
N TRP A 213 -12.27 7.68 6.07
CA TRP A 213 -12.62 6.76 7.14
C TRP A 213 -14.06 6.91 7.62
N GLN A 214 -14.51 8.14 7.88
CA GLN A 214 -15.90 8.44 8.25
C GLN A 214 -16.87 7.96 7.17
N ARG A 215 -16.59 8.24 5.89
CA ARG A 215 -17.40 7.78 4.77
C ARG A 215 -17.48 6.25 4.71
N MET A 216 -16.36 5.54 4.97
CA MET A 216 -16.33 4.09 5.05
C MET A 216 -17.20 3.55 6.19
N GLN A 217 -17.19 4.21 7.35
CA GLN A 217 -18.04 3.86 8.49
C GLN A 217 -19.53 4.09 8.19
N GLU A 218 -19.88 5.22 7.58
CA GLU A 218 -21.25 5.54 7.15
C GLU A 218 -21.77 4.55 6.10
N ALA A 219 -20.89 4.12 5.18
CA ALA A 219 -21.20 3.06 4.22
C ALA A 219 -21.37 1.67 4.86
N GLY A 220 -21.01 1.50 6.14
CA GLY A 220 -21.01 0.21 6.82
C GLY A 220 -20.00 -0.77 6.20
N LEU A 221 -18.81 -0.29 5.82
CA LEU A 221 -17.75 -1.15 5.31
C LEU A 221 -17.08 -1.92 6.45
N SER A 222 -16.82 -3.20 6.19
CA SER A 222 -16.12 -4.08 7.11
C SER A 222 -14.62 -4.08 6.84
N VAL A 223 -13.82 -3.70 7.83
CA VAL A 223 -12.35 -3.74 7.79
C VAL A 223 -11.82 -4.63 8.92
N GLY A 224 -10.67 -5.27 8.73
CA GLY A 224 -10.06 -6.17 9.72
C GLY A 224 -9.51 -5.42 10.95
N THR A 225 -8.38 -4.75 10.78
CA THR A 225 -7.68 -4.02 11.86
C THR A 225 -7.39 -2.59 11.41
N TYR A 226 -7.49 -1.64 12.34
CA TYR A 226 -7.14 -0.25 12.07
C TYR A 226 -6.59 0.43 13.33
N VAL A 227 -5.76 1.45 13.11
CA VAL A 227 -5.15 2.27 14.16
C VAL A 227 -5.38 3.75 13.82
N HIS A 228 -5.95 4.49 14.77
CA HIS A 228 -6.03 5.94 14.67
C HIS A 228 -4.67 6.56 14.98
N PHE A 229 -4.27 7.58 14.21
CA PHE A 229 -3.09 8.38 14.52
C PHE A 229 -3.45 9.87 14.61
N ASP A 230 -2.98 10.49 15.68
CA ASP A 230 -3.20 11.90 15.96
C ASP A 230 -2.03 12.76 15.46
N GLU A 231 -2.25 14.07 15.44
CA GLU A 231 -1.19 15.05 15.22
C GLU A 231 -0.40 15.23 16.52
N TYR A 232 0.82 14.68 16.59
CA TYR A 232 1.79 14.98 17.65
C TYR A 232 2.78 16.07 17.22
#